data_AF-X0W2N1-F1
#
_entry.id   AF-X0W2N1-F1
#
_cell.length_a   1.000
_cell.length_b   1.000
_cell.length_c   1.000
_cell.angle_alpha   90.00
_cell.angle_beta   90.00
_cell.angle_gamma   90.00
#
_symmetry.space_group_name_H-M   'P 1'
#
loop_
_entity.id
_entity.type
_entity.pdbx_description
1 polymer ?
#
loop_
_entity_poly.entity_id
_entity_poly.type
_entity_poly.pdbx_seq_one_letter_code
_entity_poly.pdbx_strand_id
1 'polypeptide(L)'
;MTTVGAVIDRIYRTMLTPPDYQPAGTPLLGDIDATQTTLRLSTFAIIEDEQLLRTGTIIEIGAELMRVAAYIPSSRDATVERAVYGTVATAHLNGAYVILAPSYPRQSVFEAVADNIITLYPKLWTTSAENLISIAGNVAGVPDDLAVEVLTVWPNGWTNTIDLDARIVDYHPAVGGRAVVTNVDAGDIWLRYRRRMGKATAETDVLEELGVDERWVNIIMAGVR
;
A
#
# COMPACT_ATOMS: atom_id res chain seq x y z
N MET A 1 -6.23 -12.89 -2.90
CA MET A 1 -6.26 -11.52 -2.37
C MET A 1 -5.20 -10.72 -3.10
N THR A 2 -5.62 -9.69 -3.83
CA THR A 2 -4.70 -8.83 -4.59
C THR A 2 -4.03 -7.82 -3.65
N THR A 3 -2.71 -7.68 -3.75
CA THR A 3 -1.92 -6.69 -2.98
C THR A 3 -1.72 -5.40 -3.78
N VAL A 4 -1.35 -4.32 -3.10
CA VAL A 4 -0.97 -3.05 -3.74
C VAL A 4 0.23 -3.24 -4.70
N GLY A 5 1.23 -4.04 -4.32
CA GLY A 5 2.36 -4.38 -5.18
C GLY A 5 1.95 -5.07 -6.48
N ALA A 6 0.95 -5.96 -6.43
CA ALA A 6 0.42 -6.61 -7.63
C ALA A 6 -0.29 -5.62 -8.58
N VAL A 7 -0.92 -4.57 -8.03
CA VAL A 7 -1.49 -3.48 -8.83
C VAL A 7 -0.38 -2.67 -9.49
N ILE A 8 0.67 -2.31 -8.74
CA ILE A 8 1.84 -1.59 -9.27
C ILE A 8 2.50 -2.36 -10.42
N ASP A 9 2.73 -3.66 -10.25
CA ASP A 9 3.31 -4.50 -11.30
C ASP A 9 2.44 -4.55 -12.55
N ARG A 10 1.11 -4.48 -12.38
CA ARG A 10 0.17 -4.36 -13.49
C ARG A 10 0.32 -3.00 -14.17
N ILE A 11 0.43 -1.90 -13.42
CA ILE A 11 0.63 -0.55 -13.96
C ILE A 11 1.90 -0.49 -14.81
N TYR A 12 3.02 -1.01 -14.31
CA TYR A 12 4.26 -1.09 -15.09
C TYR A 12 4.02 -1.81 -16.42
N ARG A 13 3.52 -3.04 -16.38
CA ARG A 13 3.31 -3.86 -17.57
C ARG A 13 2.32 -3.29 -18.58
N THR A 14 1.26 -2.60 -18.14
CA THR A 14 0.19 -2.16 -19.04
C THR A 14 0.30 -0.70 -19.48
N MET A 15 0.95 0.15 -18.68
CA MET A 15 0.92 1.60 -18.88
C MET A 15 2.30 2.24 -18.95
N LEU A 16 3.25 1.85 -18.09
CA LEU A 16 4.51 2.60 -17.94
C LEU A 16 5.68 2.03 -18.73
N THR A 17 5.74 0.71 -18.92
CA THR A 17 6.81 0.04 -19.66
C THR A 17 6.24 -0.66 -20.88
N PRO A 18 6.43 -0.12 -22.09
CA PRO A 18 6.19 -0.85 -23.32
C PRO A 18 6.94 -2.19 -23.31
N PRO A 19 6.42 -3.24 -23.97
CA PRO A 19 7.07 -4.55 -23.97
C PRO A 19 8.49 -4.55 -24.56
N ASP A 20 8.81 -3.55 -25.39
CA ASP A 20 10.12 -3.38 -26.02
C ASP A 20 11.07 -2.49 -25.19
N TYR A 21 10.61 -1.94 -24.06
CA TYR A 21 11.42 -1.10 -23.18
C TYR A 21 12.06 -1.94 -22.08
N GLN A 22 13.39 -2.03 -22.11
CA GLN A 22 14.18 -2.63 -21.05
C GLN A 22 14.90 -1.52 -20.27
N PRO A 23 14.66 -1.38 -18.95
CA PRO A 23 15.39 -0.40 -18.15
C PRO A 23 16.86 -0.81 -18.01
N ALA A 24 17.75 0.16 -18.14
CA ALA A 24 19.17 -0.02 -17.91
C ALA A 24 19.40 -0.47 -16.46
N GLY A 25 20.19 -1.52 -16.26
CA GLY A 25 20.30 -2.11 -14.94
C GLY A 25 21.12 -3.39 -14.88
N THR A 26 21.35 -3.84 -13.66
CA THR A 26 22.06 -5.09 -13.39
C THR A 26 21.65 -5.60 -12.01
N PRO A 27 21.65 -6.92 -11.76
CA PRO A 27 21.38 -7.43 -10.43
C PRO A 27 22.48 -7.06 -9.44
N LEU A 28 22.09 -6.94 -8.17
CA LEU A 28 22.99 -6.86 -7.03
C LEU A 28 23.77 -8.17 -6.88
N LEU A 29 25.06 -8.07 -6.56
CA LEU A 29 25.95 -9.20 -6.30
C LEU A 29 26.28 -9.26 -4.80
N GLY A 30 25.51 -10.06 -4.07
CA GLY A 30 25.56 -10.20 -2.61
C GLY A 30 24.37 -9.53 -1.91
N ASP A 31 24.02 -10.01 -0.73
CA ASP A 31 23.01 -9.36 0.11
C ASP A 31 23.59 -8.04 0.66
N ILE A 32 22.72 -7.04 0.82
CA ILE A 32 23.06 -5.82 1.56
C ILE A 32 22.09 -5.56 2.70
N ASP A 33 22.60 -5.04 3.81
CA ASP A 33 21.77 -4.56 4.91
C ASP A 33 21.36 -3.09 4.72
N ALA A 34 20.51 -2.57 5.61
CA ALA A 34 19.99 -1.20 5.54
C ALA A 34 21.05 -0.11 5.84
N THR A 35 22.22 -0.47 6.35
CA THR A 35 23.28 0.47 6.76
C THR A 35 24.46 0.50 5.78
N GLN A 36 24.63 -0.55 4.99
CA GLN A 36 25.69 -0.65 3.99
C GLN A 36 25.51 0.38 2.88
N THR A 37 26.61 1.07 2.56
CA THR A 37 26.67 2.11 1.52
C THR A 37 27.45 1.68 0.29
N THR A 38 28.02 0.48 0.29
CA THR A 38 28.72 -0.09 -0.86
C THR A 38 27.90 -1.25 -1.41
N LEU A 39 27.47 -1.12 -2.67
CA LEU A 39 26.75 -2.13 -3.41
C LEU A 39 27.68 -2.71 -4.46
N ARG A 40 27.82 -4.02 -4.46
CA ARG A 40 28.53 -4.69 -5.54
C ARG A 40 27.54 -5.07 -6.62
N LEU A 41 27.78 -4.60 -7.83
CA LEU A 41 26.92 -4.85 -8.98
C LEU A 41 27.41 -6.07 -9.77
N SER A 42 26.48 -6.78 -10.39
CA SER A 42 26.80 -7.88 -11.31
C SER A 42 27.31 -7.35 -12.66
N THR A 43 27.53 -8.26 -13.61
CA THR A 43 27.82 -7.88 -15.00
C THR A 43 26.60 -7.22 -15.63
N PHE A 44 26.80 -6.12 -16.35
CA PHE A 44 25.77 -5.53 -17.20
C PHE A 44 25.57 -6.39 -18.45
N ALA A 45 24.30 -6.58 -18.86
CA ALA A 45 23.99 -7.29 -20.10
C ALA A 45 24.36 -6.46 -21.34
N ILE A 46 24.20 -5.13 -21.23
CA ILE A 46 24.57 -4.14 -22.23
C ILE A 46 25.72 -3.31 -21.63
N ILE A 47 26.88 -3.30 -22.29
CA ILE A 47 28.09 -2.69 -21.73
C ILE A 47 27.94 -1.16 -21.62
N GLU A 48 27.16 -0.57 -22.50
CA GLU A 48 26.86 0.86 -22.53
C GLU A 48 26.06 1.31 -21.29
N ASP A 49 25.25 0.44 -20.68
CA ASP A 49 24.48 0.76 -19.48
C ASP A 49 25.40 1.08 -18.29
N GLU A 50 26.57 0.43 -18.22
CA GLU A 50 27.57 0.71 -17.19
C GLU A 50 28.03 2.18 -17.24
N GLN A 51 28.04 2.80 -18.43
CA GLN A 51 28.46 4.20 -18.61
C GLN A 51 27.46 5.22 -18.05
N LEU A 52 26.21 4.79 -17.80
CA LEU A 52 25.18 5.61 -17.13
C LEU A 52 25.42 5.71 -15.63
N LEU A 53 26.19 4.78 -15.05
CA LEU A 53 26.52 4.78 -13.65
C LEU A 53 27.65 5.79 -13.38
N ARG A 54 27.25 7.00 -13.01
CA ARG A 54 28.15 8.11 -12.68
C ARG A 54 27.80 8.65 -11.31
N THR A 55 28.74 9.40 -10.72
CA THR A 55 28.43 10.17 -9.51
C THR A 55 27.23 11.08 -9.77
N GLY A 56 26.24 11.01 -8.89
CA GLY A 56 24.97 11.72 -8.99
C GLY A 56 23.84 10.91 -9.64
N THR A 57 24.13 9.79 -10.33
CA THR A 57 23.07 8.94 -10.90
C THR A 57 22.19 8.38 -9.78
N ILE A 58 20.88 8.45 -9.97
CA ILE A 58 19.91 7.81 -9.09
C ILE A 58 19.74 6.37 -9.54
N ILE A 59 19.78 5.46 -8.59
CA ILE A 59 19.51 4.04 -8.78
C ILE A 59 18.35 3.62 -7.88
N GLU A 60 17.65 2.58 -8.30
CA GLU A 60 16.50 2.02 -7.59
C GLU A 60 16.67 0.53 -7.37
N ILE A 61 16.33 0.09 -6.16
CA ILE A 61 16.15 -1.33 -5.84
C ILE A 61 14.84 -1.47 -5.06
N GLY A 62 13.84 -2.11 -5.66
CA GLY A 62 12.49 -2.15 -5.09
C GLY A 62 11.93 -0.74 -4.91
N ALA A 63 11.42 -0.42 -3.71
CA ALA A 63 10.92 0.90 -3.38
C ALA A 63 12.01 1.88 -2.87
N GLU A 64 13.28 1.44 -2.80
CA GLU A 64 14.36 2.29 -2.31
C GLU A 64 15.08 3.01 -3.45
N LEU A 65 15.26 4.32 -3.30
CA LEU A 65 16.10 5.14 -4.16
C LEU A 65 17.42 5.43 -3.47
N MET A 66 18.51 5.33 -4.23
CA MET A 66 19.86 5.60 -3.77
C MET A 66 20.57 6.50 -4.78
N ARG A 67 21.46 7.38 -4.30
CA ARG A 67 22.27 8.25 -5.16
C ARG A 67 23.70 7.74 -5.19
N VAL A 68 24.24 7.50 -6.38
CA VAL A 68 25.64 7.06 -6.54
C VAL A 68 26.58 8.19 -6.14
N ALA A 69 27.40 7.94 -5.13
CA ALA A 69 28.48 8.83 -4.71
C ALA A 69 29.76 8.56 -5.50
N ALA A 70 30.09 7.28 -5.71
CA ALA A 70 31.25 6.86 -6.48
C ALA A 70 31.01 5.48 -7.13
N TYR A 71 31.73 5.19 -8.22
CA TYR A 71 31.70 3.89 -8.86
C TYR A 71 33.11 3.46 -9.29
N ILE A 72 33.44 2.19 -9.05
CA ILE A 72 34.71 1.57 -9.43
C ILE A 72 34.44 0.46 -10.46
N PRO A 73 34.67 0.69 -11.78
CA PRO A 73 34.37 -0.29 -12.83
C PRO A 73 35.09 -1.63 -12.69
N SER A 74 36.32 -1.63 -12.17
CA SER A 74 37.13 -2.86 -12.06
C SER A 74 36.57 -3.85 -11.04
N SER A 75 36.02 -3.38 -9.92
CA SER A 75 35.37 -4.22 -8.90
C SER A 75 33.85 -4.27 -9.02
N ARG A 76 33.27 -3.32 -9.77
CA ARG A 76 31.83 -3.04 -9.89
C ARG A 76 31.19 -2.64 -8.57
N ASP A 77 31.97 -1.98 -7.72
CA ASP A 77 31.47 -1.45 -6.45
C ASP A 77 30.94 -0.03 -6.66
N ALA A 78 29.66 0.16 -6.40
CA ALA A 78 29.00 1.46 -6.33
C ALA A 78 28.90 1.87 -4.86
N THR A 79 29.52 2.99 -4.50
CA THR A 79 29.27 3.65 -3.21
C THR A 79 28.10 4.58 -3.38
N VAL A 80 27.10 4.50 -2.51
CA VAL A 80 25.86 5.25 -2.61
C VAL A 80 25.50 5.95 -1.31
N GLU A 81 24.73 7.00 -1.45
CA GLU A 81 23.89 7.56 -0.41
C GLU A 81 22.53 6.86 -0.47
N ARG A 82 22.16 6.18 0.62
CA ARG A 82 20.94 5.39 0.76
C ARG A 82 19.73 6.30 1.05
N ALA A 83 18.52 5.76 0.90
CA ALA A 83 17.29 6.41 1.38
C ALA A 83 17.10 7.86 0.89
N VAL A 84 17.38 8.13 -0.38
CA VAL A 84 17.22 9.49 -0.93
C VAL A 84 15.76 9.77 -1.30
N TYR A 85 15.40 11.05 -1.39
CA TYR A 85 14.06 11.52 -1.76
C TYR A 85 12.92 10.97 -0.87
N GLY A 86 13.20 10.73 0.41
CA GLY A 86 12.19 10.28 1.38
C GLY A 86 11.91 8.78 1.35
N THR A 87 12.66 8.00 0.55
CA THR A 87 12.63 6.53 0.62
C THR A 87 13.27 6.03 1.91
N VAL A 88 13.06 4.76 2.24
CA VAL A 88 13.58 4.11 3.45
C VAL A 88 14.66 3.10 3.09
N ALA A 89 15.81 3.18 3.77
CA ALA A 89 16.89 2.22 3.63
C ALA A 89 16.43 0.83 4.08
N THR A 90 16.49 -0.14 3.16
CA THR A 90 16.01 -1.51 3.38
C THR A 90 17.11 -2.51 3.06
N ALA A 91 17.05 -3.71 3.65
CA ALA A 91 17.93 -4.80 3.24
C ALA A 91 17.50 -5.33 1.86
N HIS A 92 18.47 -5.61 0.98
CA HIS A 92 18.21 -6.18 -0.35
C HIS A 92 18.95 -7.49 -0.51
N LEU A 93 18.28 -8.47 -1.11
CA LEU A 93 18.86 -9.79 -1.34
C LEU A 93 19.72 -9.79 -2.60
N ASN A 94 20.70 -10.68 -2.64
CA ASN A 94 21.48 -11.00 -3.82
C ASN A 94 20.57 -11.31 -5.01
N GLY A 95 20.88 -10.75 -6.17
CA GLY A 95 20.05 -10.87 -7.37
C GLY A 95 18.91 -9.86 -7.46
N ALA A 96 18.66 -9.02 -6.44
CA ALA A 96 17.72 -7.91 -6.56
C ALA A 96 18.13 -6.99 -7.72
N TYR A 97 17.19 -6.65 -8.59
CA TYR A 97 17.49 -5.89 -9.80
C TYR A 97 17.69 -4.41 -9.49
N VAL A 98 18.83 -3.86 -9.90
CA VAL A 98 19.15 -2.44 -9.76
C VAL A 98 18.81 -1.74 -11.06
N ILE A 99 17.89 -0.78 -11.01
CA ILE A 99 17.52 0.06 -12.15
C ILE A 99 18.33 1.35 -12.08
N LEU A 100 18.93 1.75 -13.20
CA LEU A 100 19.66 3.00 -13.34
C LEU A 100 18.75 4.08 -13.90
N ALA A 101 18.81 5.27 -13.30
CA ALA A 101 18.05 6.45 -13.72
C ALA A 101 16.57 6.15 -14.03
N PRO A 102 15.80 5.62 -13.04
CA PRO A 102 14.41 5.23 -13.26
C PRO A 102 13.55 6.42 -13.71
N SER A 103 12.86 6.30 -14.85
CA SER A 103 11.91 7.31 -15.34
C SER A 103 10.66 7.41 -14.47
N TYR A 104 10.21 6.26 -13.95
CA TYR A 104 9.05 6.14 -13.06
C TYR A 104 9.45 5.33 -11.84
N PRO A 105 9.97 5.98 -10.78
CA PRO A 105 10.44 5.25 -9.62
C PRO A 105 9.32 4.48 -8.92
N ARG A 106 9.57 3.24 -8.49
CA ARG A 106 8.52 2.40 -7.89
C ARG A 106 7.88 3.04 -6.65
N GLN A 107 8.67 3.73 -5.84
CA GLN A 107 8.13 4.49 -4.71
C GLN A 107 7.13 5.57 -5.16
N SER A 108 7.43 6.32 -6.23
CA SER A 108 6.54 7.36 -6.72
C SER A 108 5.22 6.77 -7.26
N VAL A 109 5.31 5.60 -7.92
CA VAL A 109 4.12 4.88 -8.38
C VAL A 109 3.32 4.34 -7.19
N PHE A 110 3.96 3.83 -6.15
CA PHE A 110 3.31 3.39 -4.93
C PHE A 110 2.55 4.54 -4.24
N GLU A 111 3.19 5.70 -4.06
CA GLU A 111 2.56 6.87 -3.45
C GLU A 111 1.36 7.36 -4.26
N ALA A 112 1.48 7.39 -5.59
CA ALA A 112 0.37 7.73 -6.48
C ALA A 112 -0.81 6.73 -6.37
N VAL A 113 -0.53 5.43 -6.26
CA VAL A 113 -1.56 4.40 -6.03
C VAL A 113 -2.21 4.60 -4.66
N ALA A 114 -1.42 4.79 -3.61
CA ALA A 114 -1.89 4.96 -2.24
C ALA A 114 -2.80 6.20 -2.10
N ASP A 115 -2.42 7.31 -2.72
CA ASP A 115 -3.21 8.54 -2.69
C ASP A 115 -4.48 8.44 -3.55
N ASN A 116 -4.41 7.74 -4.69
CA ASN A 116 -5.60 7.51 -5.51
C ASN A 116 -6.62 6.62 -4.78
N ILE A 117 -6.18 5.58 -4.07
CA ILE A 117 -7.05 4.73 -3.25
C ILE A 117 -7.90 5.55 -2.27
N ILE A 118 -7.29 6.51 -1.58
CA ILE A 118 -7.99 7.37 -0.60
C ILE A 118 -8.95 8.33 -1.31
N THR A 119 -8.54 8.87 -2.46
CA THR A 119 -9.31 9.85 -3.23
C THR A 119 -10.60 9.26 -3.84
N LEU A 120 -10.70 7.92 -3.94
CA LEU A 120 -11.94 7.26 -4.34
C LEU A 120 -13.09 7.53 -3.37
N TYR A 121 -12.79 7.70 -2.08
CA TYR A 121 -13.77 8.13 -1.10
C TYR A 121 -13.99 9.65 -1.18
N PRO A 122 -15.24 10.17 -1.13
CA PRO A 122 -16.49 9.51 -0.77
C PRO A 122 -17.33 8.99 -1.95
N LYS A 123 -16.80 8.96 -3.18
CA LYS A 123 -17.58 8.56 -4.37
C LYS A 123 -17.82 7.06 -4.41
N LEU A 124 -16.79 6.28 -4.09
CA LEU A 124 -16.86 4.83 -3.95
C LEU A 124 -16.73 4.46 -2.47
N TRP A 125 -17.24 3.28 -2.12
CA TRP A 125 -17.17 2.70 -0.78
C TRP A 125 -17.62 1.25 -0.82
N THR A 126 -17.03 0.41 0.03
CA THR A 126 -17.43 -1.00 0.19
C THR A 126 -18.39 -1.14 1.36
N THR A 127 -19.17 -2.23 1.37
CA THR A 127 -19.95 -2.64 2.55
C THR A 127 -19.26 -3.78 3.27
N SER A 128 -19.24 -3.70 4.59
CA SER A 128 -18.94 -4.86 5.44
C SER A 128 -20.10 -5.11 6.39
N ALA A 129 -20.19 -6.34 6.86
CA ALA A 129 -21.13 -6.74 7.89
C ALA A 129 -20.38 -7.50 8.99
N GLU A 130 -20.66 -7.14 10.24
CA GLU A 130 -20.01 -7.74 11.40
C GLU A 130 -21.02 -7.98 12.52
N ASN A 131 -20.80 -9.04 13.29
CA ASN A 131 -21.51 -9.26 14.53
C ASN A 131 -20.76 -8.60 15.68
N LEU A 132 -21.41 -7.67 16.36
CA LEU A 132 -20.82 -6.90 17.45
C LEU A 132 -21.51 -7.28 18.76
N ILE A 133 -20.71 -7.53 19.78
CA ILE A 133 -21.17 -7.84 21.12
C ILE A 133 -21.33 -6.52 21.88
N SER A 134 -22.51 -6.31 22.48
CA SER A 134 -22.76 -5.10 23.27
C SER A 134 -21.92 -5.11 24.56
N ILE A 135 -21.23 -4.01 24.80
CA ILE A 135 -20.38 -3.78 25.97
C ILE A 135 -21.20 -3.06 27.06
N ALA A 136 -22.15 -2.22 26.66
CA ALA A 136 -23.03 -1.50 27.56
C ALA A 136 -24.39 -1.27 26.90
N GLY A 137 -25.32 -2.23 27.04
CA GLY A 137 -26.72 -2.15 26.62
C GLY A 137 -26.91 -1.80 25.13
N ASN A 138 -26.84 -0.51 24.84
CA ASN A 138 -26.97 0.11 23.54
C ASN A 138 -25.62 0.49 22.88
N VAL A 139 -24.47 0.03 23.40
CA VAL A 139 -23.14 0.36 22.86
C VAL A 139 -22.35 -0.90 22.56
N ALA A 140 -21.85 -1.01 21.34
CA ALA A 140 -20.91 -2.07 20.92
C ALA A 140 -19.66 -1.48 20.29
N GLY A 141 -18.50 -2.09 20.53
CA GLY A 141 -17.23 -1.66 19.91
C GLY A 141 -17.17 -2.06 18.44
N VAL A 142 -16.61 -1.20 17.59
CA VAL A 142 -16.41 -1.51 16.16
C VAL A 142 -14.90 -1.69 15.94
N PRO A 143 -14.41 -2.90 15.63
CA PRO A 143 -12.98 -3.15 15.45
C PRO A 143 -12.43 -2.58 14.14
N ASP A 144 -13.30 -2.23 13.19
CA ASP A 144 -12.91 -1.69 11.90
C ASP A 144 -12.72 -0.16 11.90
N ASP A 145 -11.45 0.26 11.82
CA ASP A 145 -11.03 1.67 11.72
C ASP A 145 -11.44 2.35 10.40
N LEU A 146 -11.99 1.62 9.44
CA LEU A 146 -12.53 2.15 8.20
C LEU A 146 -14.06 2.29 8.20
N ALA A 147 -14.77 1.88 9.26
CA ALA A 147 -16.21 2.03 9.36
C ALA A 147 -16.64 3.51 9.48
N VAL A 148 -17.58 3.96 8.65
CA VAL A 148 -18.02 5.37 8.62
C VAL A 148 -19.49 5.53 8.98
N GLU A 149 -20.38 4.79 8.33
CA GLU A 149 -21.83 5.02 8.42
C GLU A 149 -22.58 3.69 8.48
N VAL A 150 -23.58 3.62 9.36
CA VAL A 150 -24.48 2.47 9.43
C VAL A 150 -25.42 2.48 8.23
N LEU A 151 -25.54 1.34 7.55
CA LEU A 151 -26.52 1.17 6.49
C LEU A 151 -27.76 0.46 7.01
N THR A 152 -27.54 -0.65 7.73
CA THR A 152 -28.60 -1.47 8.31
C THR A 152 -28.07 -2.15 9.56
N VAL A 153 -28.92 -2.30 10.56
CA VAL A 153 -28.62 -2.98 11.82
C VAL A 153 -29.73 -3.98 12.11
N TRP A 154 -29.36 -5.13 12.67
CA TRP A 154 -30.32 -6.15 13.11
C TRP A 154 -29.93 -6.67 14.49
N PRO A 155 -30.91 -7.01 15.34
CA PRO A 155 -30.62 -7.80 16.53
C PRO A 155 -30.14 -9.20 16.13
N ASN A 156 -29.43 -9.86 17.04
CA ASN A 156 -28.98 -11.23 16.86
C ASN A 156 -30.15 -12.15 16.46
N GLY A 157 -29.97 -12.92 15.39
CA GLY A 157 -31.03 -13.77 14.81
C GLY A 157 -31.78 -13.18 13.61
N TRP A 158 -31.40 -11.99 13.10
CA TRP A 158 -31.96 -11.39 11.88
C TRP A 158 -33.48 -11.16 11.95
N THR A 159 -34.03 -10.95 13.15
CA THR A 159 -35.46 -10.73 13.37
C THR A 159 -35.79 -9.24 13.44
N ASN A 160 -36.76 -8.77 12.65
CA ASN A 160 -37.21 -7.36 12.64
C ASN A 160 -38.26 -7.05 13.72
N THR A 161 -38.16 -7.65 14.90
CA THR A 161 -39.20 -7.49 15.94
C THR A 161 -39.06 -6.19 16.72
N ILE A 162 -37.94 -5.47 16.56
CA ILE A 162 -37.65 -4.20 17.20
C ILE A 162 -37.26 -3.15 16.16
N ASP A 163 -37.69 -1.91 16.39
CA ASP A 163 -37.27 -0.75 15.61
C ASP A 163 -35.87 -0.32 16.07
N LEU A 164 -34.86 -0.80 15.34
CA LEU A 164 -33.45 -0.67 15.72
C LEU A 164 -32.75 0.27 14.76
N ASP A 165 -32.29 1.39 15.31
CA ASP A 165 -31.45 2.36 14.64
C ASP A 165 -30.08 2.39 15.31
N ALA A 166 -29.03 2.64 14.53
CA ALA A 166 -27.68 2.69 15.03
C ALA A 166 -26.85 3.78 14.36
N ARG A 167 -25.89 4.33 15.10
CA ARG A 167 -24.94 5.32 14.60
C ARG A 167 -23.52 4.97 15.03
N ILE A 168 -22.57 5.08 14.10
CA ILE A 168 -21.15 4.97 14.41
C ILE A 168 -20.67 6.30 15.00
N VAL A 169 -19.93 6.21 16.11
CA VAL A 169 -19.23 7.32 16.75
C VAL A 169 -17.75 7.01 16.80
N ASP A 170 -16.91 7.96 16.42
CA ASP A 170 -15.45 7.76 16.35
C ASP A 170 -14.81 7.49 17.72
N TYR A 171 -15.44 7.95 18.79
CA TYR A 171 -14.99 7.67 20.14
C TYR A 171 -16.17 7.51 21.11
N HIS A 172 -16.15 6.42 21.88
CA HIS A 172 -17.04 6.22 23.01
C HIS A 172 -16.25 5.76 24.25
N PRO A 173 -16.44 6.37 25.43
CA PRO A 173 -15.64 6.09 26.62
C PRO A 173 -15.77 4.64 27.13
N ALA A 174 -16.91 3.99 26.89
CA ALA A 174 -17.09 2.58 27.27
C ALA A 174 -16.25 1.59 26.44
N VAL A 175 -15.81 1.99 25.24
CA VAL A 175 -15.02 1.16 24.33
C VAL A 175 -13.55 1.63 24.28
N GLY A 176 -13.30 2.91 24.56
CA GLY A 176 -11.97 3.51 24.39
C GLY A 176 -11.58 3.73 22.93
N GLY A 177 -12.54 3.65 22.01
CA GLY A 177 -12.34 3.76 20.57
C GLY A 177 -13.67 3.92 19.84
N ARG A 178 -13.68 3.55 18.55
CA ARG A 178 -14.89 3.62 17.73
C ARG A 178 -15.95 2.66 18.25
N ALA A 179 -17.18 3.15 18.32
CA ALA A 179 -18.32 2.37 18.76
C ALA A 179 -19.51 2.60 17.86
N VAL A 180 -20.44 1.66 17.89
CA VAL A 180 -21.79 1.85 17.40
C VAL A 180 -22.72 2.01 18.61
N VAL A 181 -23.59 3.01 18.52
CA VAL A 181 -24.60 3.31 19.54
C VAL A 181 -25.98 3.09 18.94
N THR A 182 -26.79 2.24 19.56
CA THR A 182 -28.17 1.96 19.15
C THR A 182 -29.17 2.83 19.91
N ASN A 183 -30.36 3.00 19.34
CA ASN A 183 -31.49 3.71 19.96
C ASN A 183 -32.10 2.96 21.16
N VAL A 184 -31.96 1.63 21.19
CA VAL A 184 -32.45 0.75 22.25
C VAL A 184 -31.39 -0.28 22.64
N ASP A 185 -31.50 -0.85 23.83
CA ASP A 185 -30.69 -1.98 24.26
C ASP A 185 -31.04 -3.21 23.40
N ALA A 186 -30.10 -3.63 22.55
CA ALA A 186 -30.32 -4.68 21.56
C ALA A 186 -29.44 -5.92 21.77
N GLY A 187 -28.57 -5.91 22.78
CA GLY A 187 -27.61 -6.99 23.02
C GLY A 187 -26.64 -7.13 21.84
N ASP A 188 -26.40 -8.37 21.40
CA ASP A 188 -25.58 -8.62 20.22
C ASP A 188 -26.31 -8.14 18.95
N ILE A 189 -25.58 -7.43 18.09
CA ILE A 189 -26.14 -6.84 16.87
C ILE A 189 -25.34 -7.25 15.65
N TRP A 190 -26.02 -7.45 14.53
CA TRP A 190 -25.40 -7.49 13.21
C TRP A 190 -25.44 -6.08 12.63
N LEU A 191 -24.27 -5.54 12.33
CA LEU A 191 -24.11 -4.22 11.75
C LEU A 191 -23.62 -4.36 10.32
N ARG A 192 -24.37 -3.83 9.36
CA ARG A 192 -23.86 -3.58 8.01
C ARG A 192 -23.57 -2.09 7.86
N TYR A 193 -22.37 -1.78 7.44
CA TYR A 193 -21.88 -0.41 7.42
C TYR A 193 -21.05 -0.13 6.17
N ARG A 194 -20.94 1.16 5.87
CA ARG A 194 -20.11 1.74 4.83
C ARG A 194 -18.67 1.82 5.33
N ARG A 195 -17.74 1.26 4.55
CA ARG A 195 -16.30 1.38 4.77
C ARG A 195 -15.69 2.46 3.86
N ARG A 196 -14.86 3.33 4.44
CA ARG A 196 -13.94 4.18 3.65
C ARG A 196 -12.74 3.36 3.18
N MET A 197 -11.99 3.93 2.26
CA MET A 197 -10.72 3.35 1.84
C MET A 197 -9.60 3.76 2.81
N GLY A 198 -8.75 2.81 3.18
CA GLY A 198 -7.52 3.05 3.93
C GLY A 198 -6.38 3.52 3.03
N LYS A 199 -5.44 4.29 3.58
CA LYS A 199 -4.17 4.58 2.89
C LYS A 199 -3.29 3.33 2.93
N ALA A 200 -2.77 2.92 1.77
CA ALA A 200 -1.73 1.90 1.72
C ALA A 200 -0.44 2.43 2.38
N THR A 201 0.16 1.60 3.22
CA THR A 201 1.41 1.86 3.95
C THR A 201 2.56 0.99 3.46
N ALA A 202 2.25 -0.16 2.86
CA ALA A 202 3.21 -1.06 2.23
C ALA A 202 2.65 -1.72 0.96
N GLU A 203 3.54 -2.18 0.08
CA GLU A 203 3.14 -2.94 -1.12
C GLU A 203 2.51 -4.28 -0.79
N THR A 204 2.76 -4.82 0.41
CA THR A 204 2.17 -6.05 0.91
C THR A 204 0.72 -5.88 1.35
N ASP A 205 0.25 -4.64 1.51
CA ASP A 205 -1.11 -4.36 1.97
C ASP A 205 -2.12 -4.95 0.98
N VAL A 206 -3.13 -5.62 1.54
CA VAL A 206 -4.18 -6.28 0.77
C VAL A 206 -5.31 -5.28 0.51
N LEU A 207 -5.80 -5.23 -0.74
CA LEU A 207 -6.85 -4.28 -1.13
C LEU A 207 -8.13 -4.41 -0.29
N GLU A 208 -8.52 -5.64 0.04
CA GLU A 208 -9.70 -5.92 0.86
C GLU A 208 -9.59 -5.30 2.27
N GLU A 209 -8.42 -5.40 2.90
CA GLU A 209 -8.15 -4.81 4.22
C GLU A 209 -8.16 -3.28 4.16
N LEU A 210 -7.77 -2.71 3.02
CA LEU A 210 -7.88 -1.28 2.74
C LEU A 210 -9.31 -0.84 2.36
N GLY A 211 -10.30 -1.72 2.39
CA GLY A 211 -11.69 -1.40 2.04
C GLY A 211 -11.91 -1.18 0.53
N VAL A 212 -11.01 -1.73 -0.31
CA VAL A 212 -11.04 -1.62 -1.77
C VAL A 212 -11.47 -2.95 -2.39
N ASP A 213 -12.50 -2.91 -3.25
CA ASP A 213 -12.92 -4.06 -4.06
C ASP A 213 -12.01 -4.22 -5.29
N GLU A 214 -11.64 -5.46 -5.63
CA GLU A 214 -10.80 -5.78 -6.79
C GLU A 214 -11.38 -5.26 -8.12
N ARG A 215 -12.69 -5.06 -8.22
CA ARG A 215 -13.35 -4.49 -9.40
C ARG A 215 -12.94 -3.05 -9.69
N TRP A 216 -12.47 -2.31 -8.68
CA TRP A 216 -12.04 -0.92 -8.84
C TRP A 216 -10.56 -0.78 -9.17
N VAL A 217 -9.80 -1.88 -9.29
CA VAL A 217 -8.38 -1.84 -9.65
C VAL A 217 -8.13 -1.04 -10.92
N ASN A 218 -8.99 -1.19 -11.95
CA ASN A 218 -8.84 -0.42 -13.20
C ASN A 218 -9.01 1.10 -12.99
N ILE A 219 -9.85 1.51 -12.04
CA ILE A 219 -10.05 2.92 -11.69
C ILE A 219 -8.82 3.45 -10.94
N ILE A 220 -8.28 2.65 -10.02
CA ILE A 220 -7.06 2.97 -9.28
C ILE A 220 -5.88 3.14 -10.23
N MET A 221 -5.74 2.23 -11.20
CA MET A 221 -4.67 2.32 -12.19
C MET A 221 -4.80 3.56 -13.10
N ALA A 222 -6.03 3.94 -13.49
CA ALA A 222 -6.25 5.07 -14.40
C ALA A 222 -5.89 6.44 -13.81
N GLY A 223 -5.95 6.58 -12.47
CA GLY A 223 -5.58 7.82 -11.79
C GLY A 223 -4.08 7.96 -11.49
N VAL A 224 -3.27 6.93 -11.77
CA VAL A 224 -1.81 7.00 -11.69
C VAL A 224 -1.28 7.55 -13.01
N ARG A 225 -1.22 8.89 -13.10
CA ARG A 225 -0.63 9.62 -14.23
C ARG A 225 0.05 10.89 -13.76
#